data_AF-A0A8C2U287-F1
#
_entry.id   AF-A0A8C2U287-F1
#
_cell.length_a   1.000
_cell.length_b   1.000
_cell.length_c   1.000
_cell.angle_alpha   90.00
_cell.angle_beta   90.00
_cell.angle_gamma   90.00
#
_symmetry.space_group_name_H-M   'P 1'
#
loop_
_entity.id
_entity.type
_entity.pdbx_description
1 polymer ?
#
loop_
_entity_poly.entity_id
_entity_poly.type
_entity_poly.pdbx_seq_one_letter_code
_entity_poly.pdbx_strand_id
1 'polypeptide(L)'
;MAEIHGAATLKKCMEVLRDARNDSEQLAALLMVTKAVKAGDLDSKTRRQIFDAIGFTFPNRLLSSSQTPPGCPEYMFKALGLTLLGCFCTEPELAGHTQILNKIPTFNSVLLAPFNPDCTSMIDDAYQCLTAVLATPRGPREMVSKGAVSALCQAYINGGYGSERALELLLGLLAVSEVKCWQRDAPHLLAVLGKLCEQFVKAEDATKFELCQLLPRFIPLSPPLAEVSQGSECIQQLYKGLADILGSKLSQSQRDPALKLAASIVQACGAEWIPAGRTGSKFLALLVNLACVEIRLTLEEPNPMEVEGKKEVITACYVLIEMGIQECLKGEESLLDEAQRMQLMRIMEEAFGAVVFYLRQVKEEELQDPFIFASVRILGAWMAEETSSLKQEICELLPFLVHYTKKLFKEGGPAENLPQAAGLVGSDSSILTQDALRFLLPGFCHLTAEDRPRDILISEGAPALLCDYFLHHWEVLTSQPGSLTSTEMSLQTLCGIFLNLVVTAPDLIRQEKAFSSLMDTLLKSLPFLLPQKDHLVLAANIATLGLMMARILSSSAVLQKTGPAKEFFRATIRFLSQAHTAQADPGSHGLALAISPAYGVLVELARASEPCRAVILSHHGEEWANLYGMAALEQCLSKQ
;
A
#
# COMPACT_ATOMS: atom_id res chain seq x y z
N MET A 1 -1.17 -50.70 33.08
CA MET A 1 -2.30 -51.65 32.94
C MET A 1 -3.64 -50.95 32.70
N ALA A 2 -3.94 -49.80 33.32
CA ALA A 2 -5.18 -49.04 33.08
C ALA A 2 -5.28 -48.46 31.63
N GLU A 3 -4.19 -47.93 31.08
CA GLU A 3 -4.15 -47.39 29.70
C GLU A 3 -4.42 -48.46 28.62
N ILE A 4 -3.90 -49.68 28.83
CA ILE A 4 -4.09 -50.82 27.91
C ILE A 4 -5.57 -51.25 27.87
N HIS A 5 -6.29 -51.13 28.99
CA HIS A 5 -7.71 -51.47 29.07
C HIS A 5 -8.59 -50.39 28.41
N GLY A 6 -8.19 -49.12 28.50
CA GLY A 6 -8.86 -47.99 27.83
C GLY A 6 -8.79 -48.10 26.30
N ALA A 7 -7.61 -48.39 25.75
CA ALA A 7 -7.41 -48.53 24.30
C ALA A 7 -8.21 -49.70 23.68
N ALA A 8 -8.28 -50.84 24.38
CA ALA A 8 -9.06 -52.00 23.94
C ALA A 8 -10.57 -51.74 23.99
N THR A 9 -11.03 -50.97 24.98
CA THR A 9 -12.44 -50.57 25.13
C THR A 9 -12.83 -49.58 24.04
N LEU A 10 -12.00 -48.57 23.77
CA LEU A 10 -12.23 -47.61 22.70
C LEU A 10 -12.31 -48.29 21.33
N LYS A 11 -11.42 -49.25 21.05
CA LYS A 11 -11.45 -50.00 19.79
C LYS A 11 -12.78 -50.75 19.58
N LYS A 12 -13.33 -51.36 20.62
CA LYS A 12 -14.65 -52.01 20.56
C LYS A 12 -15.78 -50.99 20.36
N CYS A 13 -15.73 -49.84 21.05
CA CYS A 13 -16.69 -48.76 20.82
C CYS A 13 -16.64 -48.23 19.38
N MET A 14 -15.45 -48.16 18.79
CA MET A 14 -15.23 -47.76 17.39
C MET A 14 -15.78 -48.78 16.38
N GLU A 15 -15.67 -50.08 16.68
CA GLU A 15 -16.29 -51.14 15.86
C GLU A 15 -17.83 -51.00 15.90
N VAL A 16 -18.42 -50.82 17.09
CA VAL A 16 -19.87 -50.62 17.23
C VAL A 16 -20.35 -49.35 16.53
N LEU A 17 -19.55 -48.27 16.58
CA LEU A 17 -19.87 -47.00 15.90
C LEU A 17 -19.88 -47.16 14.38
N ARG A 18 -18.95 -47.96 13.83
CA ARG A 18 -18.87 -48.24 12.40
C ARG A 18 -19.99 -49.16 11.91
N ASP A 19 -20.41 -50.10 12.76
CA ASP A 19 -21.43 -51.11 12.42
C ASP A 19 -22.88 -50.64 12.68
N ALA A 20 -23.06 -49.44 13.23
CA ALA A 20 -24.36 -48.86 13.53
C ALA A 20 -25.21 -48.67 12.26
N ARG A 21 -26.45 -49.19 12.28
CA ARG A 21 -27.34 -49.28 11.10
C ARG A 21 -28.34 -48.13 11.02
N ASN A 22 -28.56 -47.42 12.12
CA ASN A 22 -29.49 -46.31 12.22
C ASN A 22 -28.98 -45.22 13.18
N ASP A 23 -29.61 -44.06 13.15
CA ASP A 23 -29.20 -42.88 13.92
C ASP A 23 -29.26 -43.12 15.44
N SER A 24 -30.18 -43.97 15.92
CA SER A 24 -30.28 -44.35 17.34
C SER A 24 -29.10 -45.22 17.80
N GLU A 25 -28.69 -46.18 16.98
CA GLU A 25 -27.48 -46.99 17.21
C GLU A 25 -26.21 -46.12 17.14
N GLN A 26 -26.14 -45.16 16.20
CA GLN A 26 -25.02 -44.21 16.12
C GLN A 26 -24.92 -43.35 17.39
N LEU A 27 -26.05 -42.87 17.91
CA LEU A 27 -26.10 -42.10 19.16
C LEU A 27 -25.66 -42.91 20.37
N ALA A 28 -26.16 -44.15 20.50
CA ALA A 28 -25.76 -45.04 21.57
C ALA A 28 -24.27 -45.36 21.51
N ALA A 29 -23.72 -45.59 20.31
CA ALA A 29 -22.31 -45.83 20.09
C ALA A 29 -21.45 -44.60 20.44
N LEU A 30 -21.87 -43.39 20.04
CA LEU A 30 -21.20 -42.15 20.42
C LEU A 30 -21.16 -41.91 21.92
N LEU A 31 -22.26 -42.19 22.63
CA LEU A 31 -22.31 -42.11 24.09
C LEU A 31 -21.38 -43.12 24.77
N MET A 32 -21.16 -44.29 24.16
CA MET A 32 -20.15 -45.24 24.65
C MET A 32 -18.74 -44.71 24.45
N VAL A 33 -18.44 -44.09 23.30
CA VAL A 33 -17.14 -43.47 23.03
C VAL A 33 -16.84 -42.34 24.03
N THR A 34 -17.80 -41.43 24.27
CA THR A 34 -17.60 -40.30 25.20
C THR A 34 -17.53 -40.73 26.67
N LYS A 35 -18.07 -41.90 27.03
CA LYS A 35 -17.88 -42.52 28.36
C LYS A 35 -16.54 -43.25 28.50
N ALA A 36 -16.05 -43.83 27.41
CA ALA A 36 -14.81 -44.59 27.40
C ALA A 36 -13.56 -43.69 27.43
N VAL A 37 -13.63 -42.49 26.84
CA VAL A 37 -12.50 -41.57 26.76
C VAL A 37 -12.95 -40.12 26.92
N LYS A 38 -12.18 -39.32 27.66
CA LYS A 38 -12.40 -37.87 27.78
C LYS A 38 -11.82 -37.14 26.57
N ALA A 39 -12.49 -36.09 26.12
CA ALA A 39 -12.10 -35.33 24.93
C ALA A 39 -10.65 -34.77 25.00
N GLY A 40 -10.17 -34.40 26.19
CA GLY A 40 -8.81 -33.86 26.38
C GLY A 40 -7.69 -34.90 26.34
N ASP A 41 -8.01 -36.19 26.43
CA ASP A 41 -7.04 -37.28 26.49
C ASP A 41 -6.84 -37.95 25.11
N LEU A 42 -7.51 -37.45 24.06
CA LEU A 42 -7.47 -38.02 22.71
C LEU A 42 -6.38 -37.38 21.85
N ASP A 43 -5.49 -38.21 21.30
CA ASP A 43 -4.56 -37.76 20.26
C ASP A 43 -5.30 -37.45 18.93
N SER A 44 -4.68 -36.65 18.06
CA SER A 44 -5.28 -36.27 16.76
C SER A 44 -5.58 -37.46 15.87
N LYS A 45 -4.79 -38.55 15.97
CA LYS A 45 -5.01 -39.77 15.18
C LYS A 45 -6.30 -40.46 15.58
N THR A 46 -6.57 -40.57 16.89
CA THR A 46 -7.77 -41.19 17.43
C THR A 46 -9.00 -40.32 17.18
N ARG A 47 -8.89 -38.99 17.31
CA ARG A 47 -9.95 -38.05 16.92
C ARG A 47 -10.34 -38.22 15.46
N ARG A 48 -9.35 -38.29 14.56
CA ARG A 48 -9.59 -38.55 13.13
C ARG A 48 -10.30 -39.88 12.88
N GLN A 49 -9.88 -40.96 13.56
CA GLN A 49 -10.56 -42.26 13.43
C GLN A 49 -12.02 -42.22 13.88
N ILE A 50 -12.31 -41.51 14.98
CA ILE A 50 -13.69 -41.28 15.45
C ILE A 50 -14.48 -40.53 14.36
N PHE A 51 -13.92 -39.47 13.80
CA PHE A 51 -14.58 -38.69 12.76
C PHE A 51 -14.81 -39.47 11.47
N ASP A 52 -13.86 -40.31 11.05
CA ASP A 52 -14.00 -41.19 9.88
C ASP A 52 -15.10 -42.24 10.08
N ALA A 53 -15.32 -42.70 11.32
CA ALA A 53 -16.39 -43.65 11.63
C ALA A 53 -17.78 -43.00 11.65
N ILE A 54 -17.89 -41.74 12.08
CA ILE A 54 -19.16 -41.00 12.12
C ILE A 54 -19.55 -40.51 10.71
N GLY A 55 -18.57 -39.93 10.00
CA GLY A 55 -18.76 -39.25 8.73
C GLY A 55 -19.60 -37.96 8.83
N PHE A 56 -19.66 -37.19 7.74
CA PHE A 56 -20.46 -35.95 7.70
C PHE A 56 -21.96 -36.19 7.51
N THR A 57 -22.37 -37.38 7.05
CA THR A 57 -23.77 -37.68 6.77
C THR A 57 -24.65 -37.63 8.01
N PHE A 58 -24.15 -38.10 9.14
CA PHE A 58 -24.91 -38.17 10.38
C PHE A 58 -25.14 -36.78 11.01
N PRO A 59 -24.12 -35.93 11.24
CA PRO A 59 -24.33 -34.54 11.67
C PRO A 59 -25.23 -33.74 10.72
N ASN A 60 -25.10 -33.97 9.41
CA ASN A 60 -25.95 -33.31 8.42
C ASN A 60 -27.43 -33.67 8.59
N ARG A 61 -27.76 -34.95 8.83
CA ARG A 61 -29.14 -35.39 9.10
C ARG A 61 -29.68 -34.77 10.39
N LEU A 62 -28.87 -34.74 11.45
CA LEU A 62 -29.23 -34.11 12.72
C LEU A 62 -29.59 -32.62 12.56
N LEU A 63 -28.77 -31.87 11.82
CA LEU A 63 -29.01 -30.44 11.55
C LEU A 63 -30.26 -30.18 10.71
N SER A 64 -30.63 -31.12 9.83
CA SER A 64 -31.81 -31.03 8.97
C SER A 64 -33.08 -31.58 9.61
N SER A 65 -32.99 -32.25 10.76
CA SER A 65 -34.16 -32.84 11.43
C SER A 65 -35.02 -31.78 12.10
N SER A 66 -36.33 -31.81 11.81
CA SER A 66 -37.35 -30.94 12.41
C SER A 66 -38.26 -31.66 13.41
N GLN A 67 -38.19 -33.00 13.48
CA GLN A 67 -39.03 -33.79 14.37
C GLN A 67 -38.19 -34.27 15.54
N THR A 68 -38.46 -33.75 16.74
CA THR A 68 -37.84 -34.21 17.99
C THR A 68 -38.77 -35.17 18.72
N PRO A 69 -38.23 -36.12 19.52
CA PRO A 69 -39.06 -37.03 20.30
C PRO A 69 -39.98 -36.27 21.28
N PRO A 70 -41.18 -36.81 21.61
CA PRO A 70 -42.08 -36.18 22.56
C PRO A 70 -41.40 -35.92 23.91
N GLY A 71 -41.47 -34.67 24.39
CA GLY A 71 -40.82 -34.24 25.65
C GLY A 71 -39.38 -33.75 25.51
N CYS A 72 -38.81 -33.71 24.30
CA CYS A 72 -37.51 -33.10 24.03
C CYS A 72 -37.66 -31.68 23.45
N PRO A 73 -36.74 -30.74 23.73
CA PRO A 73 -36.75 -29.43 23.10
C PRO A 73 -36.52 -29.51 21.59
N GLU A 74 -37.17 -28.62 20.82
CA GLU A 74 -37.10 -28.59 19.35
C GLU A 74 -35.68 -28.42 18.79
N TYR A 75 -34.76 -27.87 19.57
CA TYR A 75 -33.36 -27.63 19.18
C TYR A 75 -32.43 -28.83 19.45
N MET A 76 -32.86 -29.89 20.15
CA MET A 76 -31.98 -30.96 20.64
C MET A 76 -31.11 -31.59 19.54
N PHE A 77 -31.70 -31.98 18.41
CA PHE A 77 -30.93 -32.58 17.31
C PHE A 77 -30.00 -31.60 16.63
N LYS A 78 -30.41 -30.33 16.50
CA LYS A 78 -29.54 -29.29 15.96
C LYS A 78 -28.34 -29.03 16.86
N ALA A 79 -28.56 -28.97 18.18
CA ALA A 79 -27.51 -28.81 19.16
C ALA A 79 -26.48 -29.93 19.04
N LEU A 80 -26.95 -31.17 19.04
CA LEU A 80 -26.07 -32.32 18.89
C LEU A 80 -25.31 -32.36 17.56
N GLY A 81 -25.98 -31.99 16.46
CA GLY A 81 -25.35 -31.85 15.16
C GLY A 81 -24.23 -30.81 15.18
N LEU A 82 -24.46 -29.65 15.79
CA LEU A 82 -23.47 -28.58 15.95
C LEU A 82 -22.31 -29.02 16.83
N THR A 83 -22.56 -29.67 17.98
CA THR A 83 -21.51 -30.17 18.86
C THR A 83 -20.60 -31.16 18.13
N LEU A 84 -21.16 -32.06 17.32
CA LEU A 84 -20.35 -32.98 16.51
C LEU A 84 -19.49 -32.22 15.48
N LEU A 85 -20.06 -31.23 14.78
CA LEU A 85 -19.28 -30.40 13.86
C LEU A 85 -18.20 -29.57 14.59
N GLY A 86 -18.51 -29.05 15.78
CA GLY A 86 -17.57 -28.36 16.65
C GLY A 86 -16.40 -29.26 17.03
N CYS A 87 -16.66 -30.51 17.41
CA CYS A 87 -15.63 -31.51 17.63
C CYS A 87 -14.78 -31.74 16.36
N PHE A 88 -15.41 -31.89 15.19
CA PHE A 88 -14.68 -32.11 13.92
C PHE A 88 -13.76 -30.93 13.60
N CYS A 89 -14.21 -29.72 13.87
CA CYS A 89 -13.45 -28.48 13.70
C CYS A 89 -12.23 -28.35 14.62
N THR A 90 -12.06 -29.22 15.63
CA THR A 90 -10.80 -29.28 16.41
C THR A 90 -9.62 -29.83 15.61
N GLU A 91 -9.86 -30.43 14.44
CA GLU A 91 -8.85 -30.89 13.50
C GLU A 91 -8.81 -29.96 12.27
N PRO A 92 -7.70 -29.23 12.01
CA PRO A 92 -7.62 -28.22 10.95
C PRO A 92 -7.97 -28.74 9.55
N GLU A 93 -7.60 -30.00 9.23
CA GLU A 93 -7.93 -30.62 7.94
C GLU A 93 -9.44 -30.77 7.72
N LEU A 94 -10.21 -31.01 8.79
CA LEU A 94 -11.65 -31.18 8.73
C LEU A 94 -12.38 -29.84 8.76
N ALA A 95 -11.88 -28.85 9.51
CA ALA A 95 -12.42 -27.49 9.52
C ALA A 95 -12.45 -26.88 8.10
N GLY A 96 -11.44 -27.17 7.29
CA GLY A 96 -11.33 -26.71 5.89
C GLY A 96 -12.12 -27.55 4.88
N HIS A 97 -12.78 -28.61 5.33
CA HIS A 97 -13.49 -29.53 4.44
C HIS A 97 -14.79 -28.93 3.90
N THR A 98 -15.11 -29.20 2.64
CA THR A 98 -16.29 -28.63 1.94
C THR A 98 -17.61 -28.86 2.69
N GLN A 99 -17.73 -29.98 3.41
CA GLN A 99 -18.92 -30.27 4.23
C GLN A 99 -19.08 -29.29 5.40
N ILE A 100 -17.99 -28.87 6.06
CA ILE A 100 -18.03 -27.83 7.11
C ILE A 100 -18.28 -26.46 6.48
N LEU A 101 -17.55 -26.12 5.43
CA LEU A 101 -17.68 -24.83 4.75
C LEU A 101 -19.10 -24.58 4.25
N ASN A 102 -19.83 -25.63 3.82
CA ASN A 102 -21.23 -25.51 3.40
C ASN A 102 -22.22 -25.29 4.56
N LYS A 103 -21.78 -25.43 5.82
CA LYS A 103 -22.58 -25.18 7.02
C LYS A 103 -22.37 -23.81 7.65
N ILE A 104 -21.50 -22.97 7.08
CA ILE A 104 -21.34 -21.57 7.50
C ILE A 104 -22.70 -20.84 7.62
N PRO A 105 -23.65 -20.93 6.65
CA PRO A 105 -24.96 -20.31 6.81
C PRO A 105 -25.76 -20.84 8.01
N THR A 106 -25.60 -22.12 8.35
CA THR A 106 -26.22 -22.72 9.54
C THR A 106 -25.61 -22.14 10.81
N PHE A 107 -24.28 -21.99 10.89
CA PHE A 107 -23.62 -21.34 12.04
C PHE A 107 -24.09 -19.89 12.19
N ASN A 108 -24.14 -19.14 11.08
CA ASN A 108 -24.65 -17.76 11.07
C ASN A 108 -26.10 -17.69 11.59
N SER A 109 -26.97 -18.62 11.18
CA SER A 109 -28.37 -18.65 11.65
C SER A 109 -28.51 -18.89 13.16
N VAL A 110 -27.57 -19.64 13.76
CA VAL A 110 -27.54 -19.87 15.21
C VAL A 110 -27.16 -18.59 15.94
N LEU A 111 -26.18 -17.83 15.41
CA LEU A 111 -25.76 -16.55 16.00
C LEU A 111 -26.84 -15.46 15.91
N LEU A 112 -27.68 -15.51 14.87
CA LEU A 112 -28.76 -14.55 14.63
C LEU A 112 -30.09 -14.93 15.30
N ALA A 113 -30.20 -16.15 15.85
CA ALA A 113 -31.43 -16.58 16.51
C ALA A 113 -31.69 -15.74 17.79
N PRO A 114 -32.96 -15.49 18.15
CA PRO A 114 -33.29 -14.85 19.41
C PRO A 114 -32.64 -15.58 20.59
N PHE A 115 -32.08 -14.82 21.53
CA PHE A 115 -31.35 -15.40 22.65
C PHE A 115 -32.26 -16.32 23.48
N ASN A 116 -31.81 -17.56 23.64
CA ASN A 116 -32.40 -18.55 24.53
C ASN A 116 -31.29 -19.10 25.44
N PRO A 117 -31.37 -18.95 26.77
CA PRO A 117 -30.38 -19.46 27.72
C PRO A 117 -30.06 -20.95 27.54
N ASP A 118 -31.04 -21.75 27.11
CA ASP A 118 -30.86 -23.20 26.92
C ASP A 118 -30.04 -23.54 25.67
N CYS A 119 -29.84 -22.58 24.76
CA CYS A 119 -29.11 -22.75 23.50
C CYS A 119 -27.67 -22.23 23.55
N THR A 120 -27.15 -21.85 24.71
CA THR A 120 -25.77 -21.31 24.86
C THR A 120 -24.70 -22.23 24.29
N SER A 121 -24.80 -23.54 24.55
CA SER A 121 -23.91 -24.56 23.97
C SER A 121 -23.88 -24.54 22.43
N MET A 122 -25.04 -24.33 21.79
CA MET A 122 -25.12 -24.23 20.33
C MET A 122 -24.39 -23.00 19.78
N ILE A 123 -24.51 -21.88 20.50
CA ILE A 123 -23.80 -20.64 20.16
C ILE A 123 -22.29 -20.86 20.30
N ASP A 124 -21.87 -21.54 21.37
CA ASP A 124 -20.45 -21.85 21.60
C ASP A 124 -19.86 -22.74 20.50
N ASP A 125 -20.59 -23.79 20.11
CA ASP A 125 -20.22 -24.69 19.03
C ASP A 125 -20.16 -23.97 17.68
N ALA A 126 -21.11 -23.06 17.41
CA ALA A 126 -21.14 -22.27 16.18
C ALA A 126 -19.91 -21.34 16.09
N TYR A 127 -19.59 -20.62 17.16
CA TYR A 127 -18.38 -19.80 17.21
C TYR A 127 -17.11 -20.66 17.10
N GLN A 128 -17.04 -21.80 17.78
CA GLN A 128 -15.90 -22.72 17.65
C GLN A 128 -15.69 -23.18 16.21
N CYS A 129 -16.76 -23.53 15.50
CA CYS A 129 -16.69 -23.88 14.09
C CYS A 129 -16.18 -22.71 13.24
N LEU A 130 -16.71 -21.51 13.46
CA LEU A 130 -16.30 -20.32 12.69
C LEU A 130 -14.84 -19.93 12.95
N THR A 131 -14.37 -20.02 14.20
CA THR A 131 -12.95 -19.80 14.57
C THR A 131 -12.05 -20.82 13.88
N ALA A 132 -12.43 -22.10 13.90
CA ALA A 132 -11.66 -23.13 13.23
C ALA A 132 -11.64 -22.94 11.70
N VAL A 133 -12.78 -22.58 11.11
CA VAL A 133 -12.86 -22.27 9.67
C VAL A 133 -11.96 -21.10 9.32
N LEU A 134 -12.01 -20.00 10.09
CA LEU A 134 -11.19 -18.81 9.87
C LEU A 134 -9.69 -19.14 9.83
N ALA A 135 -9.24 -20.09 10.66
CA ALA A 135 -7.85 -20.53 10.70
C ALA A 135 -7.40 -21.37 9.48
N THR A 136 -8.29 -21.67 8.53
CA THR A 136 -7.95 -22.44 7.32
C THR A 136 -7.67 -21.55 6.11
N PRO A 137 -6.86 -22.01 5.12
CA PRO A 137 -6.54 -21.19 3.93
C PRO A 137 -7.75 -20.78 3.08
N ARG A 138 -8.81 -21.59 3.05
CA ARG A 138 -10.04 -21.34 2.27
C ARG A 138 -11.14 -20.67 3.08
N GLY A 139 -11.08 -20.76 4.40
CA GLY A 139 -12.14 -20.36 5.32
C GLY A 139 -12.55 -18.89 5.22
N PRO A 140 -11.62 -17.91 5.32
CA PRO A 140 -11.97 -16.49 5.25
C PRO A 140 -12.78 -16.14 4.00
N ARG A 141 -12.36 -16.62 2.83
CA ARG A 141 -13.07 -16.41 1.55
C ARG A 141 -14.48 -17.00 1.59
N GLU A 142 -14.62 -18.22 2.10
CA GLU A 142 -15.92 -18.90 2.19
C GLU A 142 -16.84 -18.21 3.19
N MET A 143 -16.33 -17.81 4.36
CA MET A 143 -17.05 -17.05 5.38
C MET A 143 -17.62 -15.74 4.82
N VAL A 144 -16.79 -14.96 4.14
CA VAL A 144 -17.23 -13.71 3.47
C VAL A 144 -18.28 -14.00 2.40
N SER A 145 -18.08 -15.02 1.57
CA SER A 145 -19.04 -15.36 0.50
C SER A 145 -20.40 -15.84 1.03
N LYS A 146 -20.42 -16.46 2.21
CA LYS A 146 -21.59 -17.10 2.84
C LYS A 146 -22.24 -16.23 3.93
N GLY A 147 -21.94 -14.94 3.95
CA GLY A 147 -22.62 -13.95 4.81
C GLY A 147 -22.24 -14.02 6.29
N ALA A 148 -21.06 -14.54 6.62
CA ALA A 148 -20.60 -14.57 8.01
C ALA A 148 -20.31 -13.16 8.57
N VAL A 149 -19.81 -12.24 7.73
CA VAL A 149 -19.49 -10.86 8.15
C VAL A 149 -20.73 -10.15 8.70
N SER A 150 -21.81 -10.08 7.92
CA SER A 150 -23.07 -9.47 8.38
C SER A 150 -23.65 -10.16 9.61
N ALA A 151 -23.60 -11.50 9.68
CA ALA A 151 -24.08 -12.23 10.86
C ALA A 151 -23.29 -11.89 12.13
N LEU A 152 -21.96 -11.82 12.04
CA LEU A 152 -21.09 -11.47 13.16
C LEU A 152 -21.27 -10.00 13.57
N CYS A 153 -21.39 -9.07 12.61
CA CYS A 153 -21.69 -7.67 12.89
C CYS A 153 -23.00 -7.55 13.67
N GLN A 154 -24.07 -8.20 13.21
CA GLN A 154 -25.37 -8.16 13.91
C GLN A 154 -25.29 -8.80 15.30
N ALA A 155 -24.60 -9.93 15.46
CA ALA A 155 -24.39 -10.56 16.76
C ALA A 155 -23.68 -9.63 17.75
N TYR A 156 -22.64 -8.91 17.29
CA TYR A 156 -21.95 -7.91 18.10
C TYR A 156 -22.82 -6.70 18.43
N ILE A 157 -23.56 -6.17 17.45
CA ILE A 157 -24.46 -5.02 17.65
C ILE A 157 -25.53 -5.34 18.68
N ASN A 158 -26.16 -6.51 18.58
CA ASN A 158 -27.21 -6.98 19.49
C ASN A 158 -26.73 -7.15 20.94
N GLY A 159 -25.42 -7.32 21.17
CA GLY A 159 -24.83 -7.40 22.51
C GLY A 159 -25.27 -8.63 23.33
N GLY A 160 -25.62 -9.73 22.64
CA GLY A 160 -26.03 -10.98 23.27
C GLY A 160 -24.84 -11.83 23.75
N TYR A 161 -25.14 -13.05 24.22
CA TYR A 161 -24.10 -14.01 24.64
C TYR A 161 -23.08 -14.28 23.52
N GLY A 162 -21.80 -14.10 23.84
CA GLY A 162 -20.70 -14.30 22.90
C GLY A 162 -20.44 -13.12 21.94
N SER A 163 -20.99 -11.93 22.18
CA SER A 163 -20.73 -10.73 21.37
C SER A 163 -19.23 -10.44 21.17
N GLU A 164 -18.42 -10.60 22.21
CA GLU A 164 -16.96 -10.39 22.12
C GLU A 164 -16.29 -11.38 21.16
N ARG A 165 -16.76 -12.64 21.12
CA ARG A 165 -16.27 -13.65 20.16
C ARG A 165 -16.65 -13.29 18.73
N ALA A 166 -17.80 -12.64 18.52
CA ALA A 166 -18.15 -12.10 17.21
C ALA A 166 -17.17 -11.00 16.78
N LEU A 167 -16.81 -10.11 17.71
CA LEU A 167 -15.83 -9.05 17.46
C LEU A 167 -14.43 -9.62 17.14
N GLU A 168 -13.96 -10.61 17.90
CA GLU A 168 -12.70 -11.31 17.64
C GLU A 168 -12.66 -11.96 16.24
N LEU A 169 -13.76 -12.61 15.83
CA LEU A 169 -13.87 -13.19 14.49
C LEU A 169 -13.89 -12.13 13.39
N LEU A 170 -14.56 -10.99 13.62
CA LEU A 170 -14.54 -9.86 12.68
C LEU A 170 -13.12 -9.31 12.52
N LEU A 171 -12.38 -9.13 13.62
CA LEU A 171 -10.98 -8.68 13.59
C LEU A 171 -10.12 -9.63 12.76
N GLY A 172 -10.27 -10.94 12.95
CA GLY A 172 -9.53 -11.94 12.16
C GLY A 172 -9.93 -11.96 10.68
N LEU A 173 -11.22 -11.76 10.35
CA LEU A 173 -11.67 -11.65 8.96
C LEU A 173 -11.15 -10.39 8.28
N LEU A 174 -11.18 -9.25 8.97
CA LEU A 174 -10.66 -7.98 8.45
C LEU A 174 -9.14 -8.04 8.26
N ALA A 175 -8.40 -8.70 9.16
CA ALA A 175 -6.96 -8.89 8.99
C ALA A 175 -6.57 -9.68 7.72
N VAL A 176 -7.44 -10.58 7.23
CA VAL A 176 -7.13 -11.47 6.09
C VAL A 176 -7.89 -11.10 4.81
N SER A 177 -9.02 -10.40 4.90
CA SER A 177 -9.94 -10.18 3.78
C SER A 177 -10.65 -8.83 3.81
N GLU A 178 -10.02 -7.80 4.39
CA GLU A 178 -10.54 -6.42 4.54
C GLU A 178 -11.36 -5.94 3.34
N VAL A 179 -10.74 -5.84 2.16
CA VAL A 179 -11.36 -5.29 0.94
C VAL A 179 -12.65 -6.02 0.59
N LYS A 180 -12.67 -7.36 0.67
CA LYS A 180 -13.86 -8.16 0.33
C LYS A 180 -14.95 -8.04 1.39
N CYS A 181 -14.58 -7.89 2.66
CA CYS A 181 -15.52 -7.64 3.75
C CYS A 181 -16.25 -6.31 3.52
N TRP A 182 -15.50 -5.24 3.27
CA TRP A 182 -16.07 -3.91 3.02
C TRP A 182 -16.90 -3.85 1.74
N GLN A 183 -16.43 -4.45 0.64
CA GLN A 183 -17.20 -4.49 -0.62
C GLN A 183 -18.58 -5.16 -0.48
N ARG A 184 -18.72 -6.15 0.41
CA ARG A 184 -19.98 -6.91 0.54
C ARG A 184 -20.88 -6.42 1.66
N ASP A 185 -20.29 -6.04 2.79
CA ASP A 185 -21.01 -5.86 4.05
C ASP A 185 -20.74 -4.49 4.70
N ALA A 186 -20.30 -3.48 3.93
CA ALA A 186 -20.03 -2.13 4.42
C ALA A 186 -21.07 -1.55 5.40
N PRO A 187 -22.41 -1.62 5.15
CA PRO A 187 -23.39 -1.08 6.09
C PRO A 187 -23.34 -1.72 7.48
N HIS A 188 -23.08 -3.03 7.54
CA HIS A 188 -22.97 -3.76 8.80
C HIS A 188 -21.66 -3.43 9.53
N LEU A 189 -20.56 -3.29 8.79
CA LEU A 189 -19.26 -2.89 9.34
C LEU A 189 -19.27 -1.46 9.86
N LEU A 190 -19.94 -0.53 9.16
CA LEU A 190 -20.15 0.84 9.64
C LEU A 190 -20.96 0.88 10.92
N ALA A 191 -21.99 0.04 11.07
CA ALA A 191 -22.75 -0.02 12.31
C ALA A 191 -21.84 -0.45 13.49
N VAL A 192 -20.94 -1.42 13.27
CA VAL A 192 -19.95 -1.84 14.27
C VAL A 192 -18.98 -0.70 14.58
N LEU A 193 -18.44 -0.04 13.55
CA LEU A 193 -17.56 1.13 13.71
C LEU A 193 -18.24 2.24 14.52
N GLY A 194 -19.49 2.58 14.20
CA GLY A 194 -20.26 3.57 14.94
C GLY A 194 -20.42 3.22 16.43
N LYS A 195 -20.78 1.96 16.74
CA LYS A 195 -20.86 1.48 18.13
C LYS A 195 -19.51 1.58 18.86
N LEU A 196 -18.41 1.26 18.19
CA LEU A 196 -17.06 1.37 18.76
C LEU A 196 -16.62 2.82 18.96
N CYS A 197 -16.91 3.71 18.02
CA CYS A 197 -16.64 5.15 18.13
C CYS A 197 -17.44 5.77 19.29
N GLU A 198 -18.70 5.38 19.48
CA GLU A 198 -19.49 5.81 20.64
C GLU A 198 -18.88 5.35 21.96
N GLN A 199 -18.45 4.08 22.05
CA GLN A 199 -17.76 3.55 23.24
C GLN A 199 -16.45 4.33 23.48
N PHE A 200 -15.71 4.62 22.43
CA PHE A 200 -14.43 5.33 22.48
C PHE A 200 -14.57 6.74 23.05
N VAL A 201 -15.61 7.47 22.64
CA VAL A 201 -15.89 8.81 23.16
C VAL A 201 -16.40 8.78 24.62
N LYS A 202 -17.13 7.73 25.00
CA LYS A 202 -17.71 7.58 26.35
C LYS A 202 -16.72 7.00 27.39
N ALA A 203 -15.68 6.29 26.96
CA ALA A 203 -14.72 5.67 27.86
C ALA A 203 -13.84 6.72 28.57
N GLU A 204 -13.73 6.57 29.89
CA GLU A 204 -12.90 7.41 30.78
C GLU A 204 -11.81 6.61 31.51
N ASP A 205 -11.70 5.32 31.20
CA ASP A 205 -10.77 4.38 31.83
C ASP A 205 -9.78 3.77 30.81
N ALA A 206 -9.11 2.67 31.20
CA ALA A 206 -8.13 1.99 30.35
C ALA A 206 -8.73 1.48 29.03
N THR A 207 -10.04 1.18 28.99
CA THR A 207 -10.76 0.72 27.80
C THR A 207 -10.62 1.69 26.63
N LYS A 208 -10.47 2.99 26.92
CA LYS A 208 -10.27 4.00 25.88
C LYS A 208 -9.03 3.74 25.03
N PHE A 209 -7.94 3.26 25.64
CA PHE A 209 -6.69 2.96 24.95
C PHE A 209 -6.72 1.58 24.26
N GLU A 210 -7.48 0.62 24.81
CA GLU A 210 -7.77 -0.65 24.14
C GLU A 210 -8.55 -0.41 22.84
N LEU A 211 -9.52 0.50 22.87
CA LEU A 211 -10.26 0.91 21.67
C LEU A 211 -9.36 1.58 20.63
N CYS A 212 -8.32 2.32 21.02
CA CYS A 212 -7.32 2.83 20.07
C CYS A 212 -6.57 1.71 19.32
N GLN A 213 -6.39 0.52 19.93
CA GLN A 213 -5.77 -0.62 19.26
C GLN A 213 -6.76 -1.35 18.34
N LEU A 214 -8.04 -1.32 18.67
CA LEU A 214 -9.09 -2.05 17.98
C LEU A 214 -9.64 -1.30 16.75
N LEU A 215 -9.95 -0.01 16.91
CA LEU A 215 -10.56 0.85 15.89
C LEU A 215 -9.85 0.86 14.53
N PRO A 216 -8.49 0.85 14.43
CA PRO A 216 -7.79 0.81 13.15
C PRO A 216 -8.23 -0.32 12.21
N ARG A 217 -8.63 -1.48 12.77
CA ARG A 217 -9.07 -2.64 11.99
C ARG A 217 -10.42 -2.44 11.29
N PHE A 218 -11.21 -1.46 11.73
CA PHE A 218 -12.53 -1.13 11.20
C PHE A 218 -12.53 0.15 10.37
N ILE A 219 -11.37 0.74 10.06
CA ILE A 219 -11.28 1.90 9.18
C ILE A 219 -10.88 1.40 7.78
N PRO A 220 -11.76 1.52 6.76
CA PRO A 220 -11.46 1.03 5.42
C PRO A 220 -10.48 1.95 4.69
N LEU A 221 -9.50 1.37 4.01
CA LEU A 221 -8.64 2.10 3.06
C LEU A 221 -9.31 2.29 1.68
N SER A 222 -10.25 1.40 1.31
CA SER A 222 -10.98 1.49 0.04
C SER A 222 -12.39 0.84 0.14
N PRO A 223 -13.47 1.58 -0.14
CA PRO A 223 -13.50 3.03 -0.41
C PRO A 223 -13.07 3.85 0.82
N PRO A 224 -12.48 5.05 0.63
CA PRO A 224 -12.15 5.98 1.72
C PRO A 224 -13.33 6.21 2.65
N LEU A 225 -13.10 6.22 3.97
CA LEU A 225 -14.17 6.35 4.97
C LEU A 225 -15.01 7.62 4.77
N ALA A 226 -14.40 8.70 4.28
CA ALA A 226 -15.07 9.97 3.99
C ALA A 226 -16.12 9.87 2.86
N GLU A 227 -15.96 8.91 1.94
CA GLU A 227 -16.87 8.71 0.80
C GLU A 227 -18.08 7.83 1.16
N VAL A 228 -18.04 7.16 2.32
CA VAL A 228 -19.09 6.26 2.75
C VAL A 228 -20.19 7.03 3.48
N SER A 229 -21.45 6.75 3.15
CA SER A 229 -22.60 7.31 3.88
C SER A 229 -22.51 6.97 5.36
N GLN A 230 -22.71 7.96 6.25
CA GLN A 230 -22.50 7.88 7.71
C GLN A 230 -21.02 7.84 8.19
N GLY A 231 -20.04 7.82 7.29
CA GLY A 231 -18.61 7.88 7.64
C GLY A 231 -18.21 9.19 8.33
N SER A 232 -18.86 10.30 7.98
CA SER A 232 -18.59 11.62 8.58
C SER A 232 -18.86 11.71 10.08
N GLU A 233 -19.87 11.01 10.59
CA GLU A 233 -20.16 10.96 12.03
C GLU A 233 -19.08 10.18 12.77
N CYS A 234 -18.66 9.03 12.22
CA CYS A 234 -17.56 8.25 12.78
C CYS A 234 -16.27 9.07 12.83
N ILE A 235 -15.94 9.78 11.75
CA ILE A 235 -14.78 10.68 11.67
C ILE A 235 -14.81 11.75 12.78
N GLN A 236 -15.96 12.39 13.01
CA GLN A 236 -16.10 13.40 14.07
C GLN A 236 -15.92 12.81 15.47
N GLN A 237 -16.45 11.61 15.72
CA GLN A 237 -16.30 10.92 17.00
C GLN A 237 -14.84 10.50 17.24
N LEU A 238 -14.18 9.97 16.22
CA LEU A 238 -12.75 9.62 16.26
C LEU A 238 -11.88 10.84 16.54
N TYR A 239 -12.12 11.96 15.85
CA TYR A 239 -11.47 13.23 16.12
C TYR A 239 -11.64 13.65 17.59
N LYS A 240 -12.89 13.65 18.08
CA LYS A 240 -13.18 14.06 19.46
C LYS A 240 -12.44 13.20 20.49
N GLY A 241 -12.46 11.88 20.33
CA GLY A 241 -11.78 10.97 21.26
C GLY A 241 -10.26 11.08 21.21
N LEU A 242 -9.67 11.25 20.01
CA LEU A 242 -8.22 11.46 19.86
C LEU A 242 -7.77 12.83 20.38
N ALA A 243 -8.53 13.88 20.15
CA ALA A 243 -8.23 15.22 20.66
C ALA A 243 -8.18 15.24 22.19
N ASP A 244 -9.09 14.51 22.84
CA ASP A 244 -9.11 14.35 24.29
C ASP A 244 -7.90 13.55 24.82
N ILE A 245 -7.55 12.45 24.15
CA ILE A 245 -6.39 11.61 24.52
C ILE A 245 -5.09 12.36 24.32
N LEU A 246 -4.82 12.81 23.10
CA LEU A 246 -3.53 13.40 22.72
C LEU A 246 -3.32 14.78 23.34
N GLY A 247 -4.40 15.48 23.70
CA GLY A 247 -4.34 16.72 24.48
C GLY A 247 -3.99 16.51 25.96
N SER A 248 -4.00 15.27 26.44
CA SER A 248 -3.71 14.91 27.84
C SER A 248 -2.25 14.50 28.05
N LYS A 249 -1.84 14.39 29.32
CA LYS A 249 -0.51 13.85 29.67
C LYS A 249 -0.54 12.32 29.63
N LEU A 250 0.16 11.72 28.67
CA LEU A 250 0.13 10.28 28.39
C LEU A 250 1.44 9.57 28.74
N SER A 251 1.35 8.29 29.12
CA SER A 251 2.50 7.36 29.03
C SER A 251 2.73 6.90 27.59
N GLN A 252 3.89 6.28 27.31
CA GLN A 252 4.16 5.68 25.99
C GLN A 252 3.10 4.61 25.63
N SER A 253 2.74 3.73 26.57
CA SER A 253 1.74 2.68 26.36
C SER A 253 0.35 3.20 25.99
N GLN A 254 0.05 4.46 26.32
CA GLN A 254 -1.19 5.15 25.99
C GLN A 254 -1.06 5.97 24.69
N ARG A 255 0.09 6.62 24.48
CA ARG A 255 0.37 7.45 23.30
C ARG A 255 0.45 6.62 22.02
N ASP A 256 1.19 5.51 22.05
CA ASP A 256 1.45 4.68 20.87
C ASP A 256 0.17 4.21 20.15
N PRO A 257 -0.83 3.59 20.82
CA PRO A 257 -2.05 3.18 20.14
C PRO A 257 -2.87 4.37 19.61
N ALA A 258 -2.83 5.53 20.28
CA ALA A 258 -3.50 6.73 19.81
C ALA A 258 -2.86 7.30 18.52
N LEU A 259 -1.53 7.30 18.42
CA LEU A 259 -0.81 7.68 17.20
C LEU A 259 -1.08 6.71 16.05
N LYS A 260 -1.11 5.40 16.33
CA LYS A 260 -1.48 4.38 15.33
C LYS A 260 -2.91 4.57 14.80
N LEU A 261 -3.85 4.88 15.69
CA LEU A 261 -5.23 5.20 15.28
C LEU A 261 -5.28 6.47 14.42
N ALA A 262 -4.62 7.55 14.83
CA ALA A 262 -4.57 8.79 14.05
C ALA A 262 -3.99 8.55 12.64
N ALA A 263 -2.90 7.79 12.53
CA ALA A 263 -2.30 7.44 11.24
C ALA A 263 -3.25 6.64 10.34
N SER A 264 -4.02 5.71 10.92
CA SER A 264 -4.99 4.89 10.19
C SER A 264 -6.13 5.76 9.62
N ILE A 265 -6.57 6.78 10.36
CA ILE A 265 -7.58 7.74 9.88
C ILE A 265 -6.99 8.59 8.74
N VAL A 266 -5.77 9.10 8.90
CA VAL A 266 -5.08 9.89 7.86
C VAL A 266 -4.93 9.10 6.56
N GLN A 267 -4.61 7.80 6.64
CA GLN A 267 -4.55 6.95 5.44
C GLN A 267 -5.91 6.76 4.76
N ALA A 268 -7.00 6.78 5.53
CA ALA A 268 -8.34 6.51 5.03
C ALA A 268 -9.08 7.75 4.49
N CYS A 269 -8.72 8.96 4.92
CA CYS A 269 -9.39 10.19 4.46
C CYS A 269 -8.50 11.46 4.42
N GLY A 270 -7.18 11.32 4.43
CA GLY A 270 -6.25 12.45 4.36
C GLY A 270 -6.33 13.34 5.60
N ALA A 271 -6.11 14.66 5.43
CA ALA A 271 -6.21 15.63 6.53
C ALA A 271 -7.66 16.07 6.85
N GLU A 272 -8.64 15.64 6.05
CA GLU A 272 -10.02 16.14 6.10
C GLU A 272 -10.79 15.76 7.38
N TRP A 273 -10.32 14.75 8.12
CA TRP A 273 -10.89 14.39 9.43
C TRP A 273 -10.64 15.44 10.52
N ILE A 274 -9.67 16.33 10.33
CA ILE A 274 -9.37 17.41 11.25
C ILE A 274 -10.26 18.61 10.88
N PRO A 275 -11.10 19.12 11.81
CA PRO A 275 -12.00 20.21 11.51
C PRO A 275 -11.26 21.51 11.23
N ALA A 276 -11.76 22.30 10.28
CA ALA A 276 -11.20 23.61 9.98
C ALA A 276 -11.22 24.58 11.17
N GLY A 277 -10.36 25.59 11.11
CA GLY A 277 -10.26 26.66 12.10
C GLY A 277 -9.29 26.39 13.24
N ARG A 278 -9.29 27.29 14.24
CA ARG A 278 -8.23 27.36 15.26
C ARG A 278 -8.04 26.07 16.07
N THR A 279 -9.11 25.34 16.35
CA THR A 279 -9.05 24.12 17.16
C THR A 279 -8.36 23.00 16.40
N GLY A 280 -8.77 22.73 15.16
CA GLY A 280 -8.14 21.69 14.35
C GLY A 280 -6.71 22.04 13.96
N SER A 281 -6.42 23.31 13.66
CA SER A 281 -5.06 23.79 13.44
C SER A 281 -4.10 23.48 14.61
N LYS A 282 -4.55 23.76 15.85
CA LYS A 282 -3.78 23.41 17.05
C LYS A 282 -3.62 21.90 17.24
N PHE A 283 -4.68 21.15 16.95
CA PHE A 283 -4.65 19.69 17.06
C PHE A 283 -3.71 19.06 16.03
N LEU A 284 -3.75 19.50 14.77
CA LEU A 284 -2.81 19.09 13.72
C LEU A 284 -1.37 19.35 14.14
N ALA A 285 -1.07 20.56 14.63
CA ALA A 285 0.28 20.90 15.08
C ALA A 285 0.74 20.03 16.27
N LEU A 286 -0.17 19.76 17.22
CA LEU A 286 0.10 18.85 18.34
C LEU A 286 0.38 17.43 17.85
N LEU A 287 -0.44 16.92 16.93
CA LEU A 287 -0.34 15.56 16.39
C LEU A 287 0.99 15.34 15.66
N VAL A 288 1.35 16.26 14.76
CA VAL A 288 2.62 16.21 14.03
C VAL A 288 3.81 16.33 15.00
N ASN A 289 3.74 17.25 15.97
CA ASN A 289 4.78 17.38 16.99
C ASN A 289 4.97 16.09 17.82
N LEU A 290 3.89 15.45 18.25
CA LEU A 290 3.95 14.18 18.98
C LEU A 290 4.57 13.06 18.13
N ALA A 291 4.24 13.01 16.83
CA ALA A 291 4.85 12.06 15.90
C ALA A 291 6.37 12.30 15.75
N CYS A 292 6.78 13.55 15.58
CA CYS A 292 8.20 13.91 15.52
C CYS A 292 8.96 13.55 16.81
N VAL A 293 8.35 13.79 17.97
CA VAL A 293 8.94 13.42 19.27
C VAL A 293 9.12 11.91 19.38
N GLU A 294 8.14 11.10 18.98
CA GLU A 294 8.26 9.63 19.03
C GLU A 294 9.39 9.10 18.12
N ILE A 295 9.50 9.66 16.90
CA ILE A 295 10.57 9.32 15.96
C ILE A 295 11.94 9.60 16.57
N ARG A 296 12.12 10.80 17.11
CA ARG A 296 13.39 11.19 17.71
C ARG A 296 13.77 10.34 18.92
N LEU A 297 12.82 10.14 19.83
CA LEU A 297 13.03 9.29 21.01
C LEU A 297 13.50 7.88 20.63
N THR A 298 13.05 7.36 19.49
CA THR A 298 13.37 5.99 19.07
C THR A 298 14.60 5.90 18.17
N LEU A 299 14.85 6.91 17.32
CA LEU A 299 15.84 6.83 16.24
C LEU A 299 17.08 7.72 16.43
N GLU A 300 17.05 8.72 17.31
CA GLU A 300 18.18 9.64 17.53
C GLU A 300 19.36 8.94 18.25
N GLU A 301 19.06 8.01 19.17
CA GLU A 301 20.03 7.11 19.83
C GLU A 301 19.46 5.68 19.85
N PRO A 302 19.48 4.95 18.72
CA PRO A 302 18.70 3.75 18.56
C PRO A 302 19.24 2.59 19.39
N ASN A 303 18.39 2.04 20.26
CA ASN A 303 18.60 0.73 20.86
C ASN A 303 17.91 -0.34 19.99
N PRO A 304 18.61 -1.37 19.47
CA PRO A 304 18.02 -2.35 18.55
C PRO A 304 16.74 -3.02 19.08
N MET A 305 16.69 -3.35 20.38
CA MET A 305 15.52 -3.99 20.98
C MET A 305 14.33 -3.04 21.10
N GLU A 306 14.59 -1.77 21.38
CA GLU A 306 13.56 -0.74 21.47
C GLU A 306 13.01 -0.40 20.09
N VAL A 307 13.89 -0.21 19.10
CA VAL A 307 13.50 0.02 17.71
C VAL A 307 12.61 -1.11 17.21
N GLU A 308 12.99 -2.37 17.43
CA GLU A 308 12.19 -3.54 17.03
C GLU A 308 10.78 -3.49 17.61
N GLY A 309 10.65 -3.18 18.91
CA GLY A 309 9.34 -3.05 19.57
C GLY A 309 8.53 -1.83 19.12
N LYS A 310 9.15 -0.85 18.47
CA LYS A 310 8.56 0.44 18.09
C LYS A 310 8.32 0.62 16.59
N LYS A 311 8.82 -0.27 15.72
CA LYS A 311 8.68 -0.16 14.24
C LYS A 311 7.28 0.28 13.79
N GLU A 312 6.24 -0.40 14.27
CA GLU A 312 4.86 -0.10 13.90
C GLU A 312 4.40 1.32 14.28
N VAL A 313 4.75 1.82 15.48
CA VAL A 313 4.36 3.17 15.89
C VAL A 313 5.16 4.22 15.12
N ILE A 314 6.43 3.94 14.82
CA ILE A 314 7.26 4.86 14.04
C ILE A 314 6.79 4.94 12.58
N THR A 315 6.39 3.81 11.98
CA THR A 315 5.75 3.81 10.66
C THR A 315 4.43 4.60 10.68
N ALA A 316 3.63 4.49 11.74
CA ALA A 316 2.45 5.34 11.91
C ALA A 316 2.83 6.83 12.03
N CYS A 317 3.90 7.16 12.75
CA CYS A 317 4.39 8.54 12.85
C CYS A 317 4.86 9.09 11.50
N TYR A 318 5.45 8.27 10.62
CA TYR A 318 5.82 8.69 9.27
C TYR A 318 4.60 9.14 8.45
N VAL A 319 3.46 8.45 8.56
CA VAL A 319 2.21 8.85 7.92
C VAL A 319 1.74 10.22 8.44
N LEU A 320 1.83 10.45 9.75
CA LEU A 320 1.41 11.70 10.38
C LEU A 320 2.30 12.88 9.97
N ILE A 321 3.61 12.65 9.86
CA ILE A 321 4.55 13.67 9.37
C ILE A 321 4.36 13.94 7.88
N GLU A 322 4.08 12.93 7.07
CA GLU A 322 3.78 13.12 5.64
C GLU A 322 2.56 14.03 5.45
N MET A 323 1.50 13.83 6.24
CA MET A 323 0.38 14.78 6.31
C MET A 323 0.83 16.17 6.75
N GLY A 324 1.73 16.26 7.75
CA GLY A 324 2.32 17.53 8.19
C GLY A 324 3.07 18.27 7.08
N ILE A 325 3.87 17.56 6.27
CA ILE A 325 4.57 18.09 5.10
C ILE A 325 3.55 18.62 4.09
N GLN A 326 2.55 17.81 3.73
CA GLN A 326 1.50 18.22 2.79
C GLN A 326 0.73 19.46 3.24
N GLU A 327 0.34 19.53 4.52
CA GLU A 327 -0.35 20.68 5.09
C GLU A 327 0.52 21.94 5.13
N CYS A 328 1.84 21.79 5.33
CA CYS A 328 2.75 22.92 5.22
C CYS A 328 2.80 23.44 3.77
N LEU A 329 2.70 22.59 2.76
CA LEU A 329 2.81 22.98 1.35
C LEU A 329 1.50 23.53 0.76
N LYS A 330 0.37 23.32 1.44
CA LYS A 330 -0.91 23.91 1.02
C LYS A 330 -0.85 25.44 1.06
N GLY A 331 -1.43 26.07 0.05
CA GLY A 331 -1.60 27.52 -0.04
C GLY A 331 -2.73 28.02 0.85
N GLU A 332 -3.69 28.76 0.28
CA GLU A 332 -4.78 29.40 1.02
C GLU A 332 -5.73 28.41 1.76
N GLU A 333 -5.73 27.13 1.38
CA GLU A 333 -6.56 26.08 1.98
C GLU A 333 -5.90 25.36 3.17
N SER A 334 -4.70 25.76 3.59
CA SER A 334 -3.99 25.13 4.70
C SER A 334 -4.71 25.33 6.04
N LEU A 335 -4.63 24.32 6.92
CA LEU A 335 -5.06 24.43 8.31
C LEU A 335 -4.09 25.24 9.18
N LEU A 336 -2.88 25.51 8.71
CA LEU A 336 -1.78 26.09 9.49
C LEU A 336 -1.57 27.57 9.18
N ASP A 337 -1.34 28.38 10.21
CA ASP A 337 -0.79 29.72 10.01
C ASP A 337 0.74 29.67 9.75
N GLU A 338 1.30 30.78 9.27
CA GLU A 338 2.71 30.85 8.90
C GLU A 338 3.65 30.56 10.08
N ALA A 339 3.28 30.98 11.30
CA ALA A 339 4.09 30.74 12.48
C ALA A 339 4.09 29.25 12.86
N GLN A 340 2.93 28.58 12.75
CA GLN A 340 2.80 27.15 12.97
C GLN A 340 3.54 26.36 11.90
N ARG A 341 3.45 26.76 10.63
CA ARG A 341 4.19 26.14 9.51
C ARG A 341 5.69 26.17 9.76
N MET A 342 6.24 27.35 10.09
CA MET A 342 7.67 27.49 10.42
C MET A 342 8.08 26.64 11.62
N GLN A 343 7.25 26.58 12.66
CA GLN A 343 7.53 25.76 13.84
C GLN A 343 7.50 24.26 13.53
N LEU A 344 6.53 23.80 12.73
CA LEU A 344 6.41 22.40 12.33
C LEU A 344 7.57 21.99 11.42
N MET A 345 7.95 22.82 10.45
CA MET A 345 9.12 22.55 9.60
C MET A 345 10.38 22.32 10.43
N ARG A 346 10.63 23.15 11.44
CA ARG A 346 11.78 22.98 12.35
C ARG A 346 11.73 21.66 13.13
N ILE A 347 10.57 21.30 13.68
CA ILE A 347 10.44 20.06 14.45
C ILE A 347 10.55 18.82 13.54
N MET A 348 10.01 18.90 12.32
CA MET A 348 10.14 17.84 11.31
C MET A 348 11.60 17.68 10.89
N GLU A 349 12.35 18.77 10.68
CA GLU A 349 13.79 18.72 10.41
C GLU A 349 14.55 17.92 11.48
N GLU A 350 14.28 18.17 12.76
CA GLU A 350 14.91 17.42 13.86
C GLU A 350 14.53 15.92 13.81
N ALA A 351 13.29 15.59 13.45
CA ALA A 351 12.86 14.19 13.27
C ALA A 351 13.53 13.52 12.06
N PHE A 352 13.66 14.21 10.93
CA PHE A 352 14.37 13.70 9.77
C PHE A 352 15.88 13.55 10.02
N GLY A 353 16.47 14.39 10.87
CA GLY A 353 17.83 14.18 11.38
C GLY A 353 17.99 12.82 12.06
N ALA A 354 17.03 12.43 12.91
CA ALA A 354 17.01 11.10 13.55
C ALA A 354 16.79 9.96 12.53
N VAL A 355 15.93 10.14 11.53
CA VAL A 355 15.75 9.16 10.44
C VAL A 355 17.04 8.95 9.64
N VAL A 356 17.73 10.05 9.28
CA VAL A 356 19.02 9.99 8.57
C VAL A 356 20.07 9.29 9.44
N PHE A 357 20.13 9.61 10.74
CA PHE A 357 21.04 8.96 11.67
C PHE A 357 20.80 7.45 11.78
N TYR A 358 19.54 7.01 11.86
CA TYR A 358 19.18 5.60 11.85
C TYR A 358 19.61 4.91 10.55
N LEU A 359 19.26 5.48 9.39
CA LEU A 359 19.55 4.88 8.08
C LEU A 359 21.06 4.68 7.83
N ARG A 360 21.92 5.54 8.40
CA ARG A 360 23.38 5.37 8.31
C ARG A 360 23.93 4.14 9.03
N GLN A 361 23.17 3.61 9.99
CA GLN A 361 23.59 2.50 10.83
C GLN A 361 23.09 1.15 10.32
N VAL A 362 22.21 1.17 9.31
CA VAL A 362 21.63 -0.03 8.70
C VAL A 362 22.72 -0.89 8.07
N LYS A 363 22.71 -2.18 8.40
CA LYS A 363 23.64 -3.17 7.87
C LYS A 363 23.08 -3.87 6.63
N GLU A 364 23.97 -4.53 5.89
CA GLU A 364 23.60 -5.21 4.65
C GLU A 364 22.60 -6.36 4.87
N GLU A 365 22.66 -7.02 6.03
CA GLU A 365 21.75 -8.10 6.39
C GLU A 365 20.31 -7.61 6.65
N GLU A 366 20.17 -6.33 7.01
CA GLU A 366 18.91 -5.73 7.43
C GLU A 366 18.11 -5.17 6.25
N LEU A 367 18.71 -4.99 5.07
CA LEU A 367 18.11 -4.24 3.94
C LEU A 367 16.75 -4.77 3.45
N GLN A 368 16.38 -6.01 3.78
CA GLN A 368 15.06 -6.56 3.44
C GLN A 368 13.97 -6.18 4.45
N ASP A 369 14.33 -5.51 5.54
CA ASP A 369 13.38 -5.06 6.56
C ASP A 369 12.43 -4.00 5.98
N PRO A 370 11.11 -4.24 5.97
CA PRO A 370 10.11 -3.27 5.51
C PRO A 370 10.18 -1.93 6.25
N PHE A 371 10.71 -1.92 7.47
CA PHE A 371 10.89 -0.68 8.23
C PHE A 371 11.90 0.27 7.56
N ILE A 372 13.00 -0.26 7.00
CA ILE A 372 13.98 0.55 6.26
C ILE A 372 13.34 1.14 5.01
N PHE A 373 12.52 0.37 4.30
CA PHE A 373 11.78 0.86 3.14
C PHE A 373 10.87 2.03 3.56
N ALA A 374 10.13 1.90 4.66
CA ALA A 374 9.28 2.96 5.18
C ALA A 374 10.09 4.21 5.56
N SER A 375 11.27 4.06 6.18
CA SER A 375 12.19 5.14 6.52
C SER A 375 12.78 5.84 5.29
N VAL A 376 13.15 5.09 4.24
CA VAL A 376 13.62 5.66 2.97
C VAL A 376 12.49 6.37 2.24
N ARG A 377 11.26 5.82 2.26
CA ARG A 377 10.07 6.43 1.64
C ARG A 377 9.77 7.79 2.25
N ILE A 378 9.70 7.89 3.58
CA ILE A 378 9.39 9.15 4.25
C ILE A 378 10.52 10.17 4.06
N LEU A 379 11.78 9.73 4.04
CA LEU A 379 12.91 10.61 3.72
C LEU A 379 12.84 11.12 2.28
N GLY A 380 12.42 10.29 1.33
CA GLY A 380 12.16 10.69 -0.05
C GLY A 380 11.11 11.78 -0.15
N ALA A 381 10.01 11.67 0.62
CA ALA A 381 8.98 12.71 0.70
C ALA A 381 9.53 14.03 1.27
N TRP A 382 10.42 13.98 2.28
CA TRP A 382 11.09 15.19 2.78
C TRP A 382 12.01 15.82 1.73
N MET A 383 12.88 15.02 1.11
CA MET A 383 13.84 15.49 0.10
C MET A 383 13.17 16.06 -1.15
N ALA A 384 11.93 15.65 -1.43
CA ALA A 384 11.13 16.18 -2.53
C ALA A 384 10.69 17.63 -2.28
N GLU A 385 10.50 18.02 -1.02
CA GLU A 385 9.80 19.25 -0.66
C GLU A 385 10.70 20.26 0.10
N GLU A 386 11.70 19.76 0.82
CA GLU A 386 12.66 20.57 1.59
C GLU A 386 14.09 20.35 1.08
N THR A 387 14.64 21.39 0.46
CA THR A 387 15.94 21.34 -0.22
C THR A 387 17.05 22.10 0.50
N SER A 388 16.77 22.73 1.64
CA SER A 388 17.71 23.60 2.36
C SER A 388 18.24 23.01 3.66
N SER A 389 17.43 22.22 4.36
CA SER A 389 17.80 21.56 5.62
C SER A 389 18.56 20.25 5.41
N LEU A 390 19.35 19.84 6.42
CA LEU A 390 20.06 18.55 6.48
C LEU A 390 20.99 18.24 5.28
N LYS A 391 21.47 19.27 4.55
CA LYS A 391 22.25 19.06 3.30
C LYS A 391 23.47 18.18 3.50
N GLN A 392 24.24 18.44 4.55
CA GLN A 392 25.45 17.67 4.83
C GLN A 392 25.07 16.23 5.17
N GLU A 393 24.01 16.07 5.95
CA GLU A 393 23.58 14.80 6.48
C GLU A 393 23.06 13.90 5.35
N ILE A 394 22.29 14.48 4.43
CA ILE A 394 21.80 13.83 3.22
C ILE A 394 22.98 13.45 2.32
N CYS A 395 23.94 14.36 2.07
CA CYS A 395 25.11 14.05 1.24
C CYS A 395 25.89 12.83 1.74
N GLU A 396 26.09 12.73 3.05
CA GLU A 396 26.76 11.60 3.69
C GLU A 396 25.93 10.30 3.64
N LEU A 397 24.60 10.39 3.51
CA LEU A 397 23.70 9.24 3.39
C LEU A 397 23.53 8.76 1.93
N LEU A 398 23.82 9.59 0.94
CA LEU A 398 23.62 9.26 -0.49
C LEU A 398 24.23 7.93 -0.94
N PRO A 399 25.47 7.55 -0.56
CA PRO A 399 26.03 6.24 -0.92
C PRO A 399 25.14 5.07 -0.49
N PHE A 400 24.60 5.14 0.72
CA PHE A 400 23.65 4.14 1.22
C PHE A 400 22.36 4.13 0.40
N LEU A 401 21.77 5.29 0.10
CA LEU A 401 20.51 5.36 -0.67
C LEU A 401 20.65 4.80 -2.09
N VAL A 402 21.76 5.10 -2.77
CA VAL A 402 22.06 4.57 -4.10
C VAL A 402 22.29 3.06 -4.04
N HIS A 403 23.07 2.59 -3.06
CA HIS A 403 23.29 1.16 -2.86
C HIS A 403 21.99 0.40 -2.58
N TYR A 404 21.18 0.90 -1.65
CA TYR A 404 19.91 0.31 -1.24
C TYR A 404 18.93 0.17 -2.41
N THR A 405 18.68 1.27 -3.12
CA THR A 405 17.76 1.27 -4.27
C THR A 405 18.26 0.41 -5.43
N LYS A 406 19.58 0.39 -5.67
CA LYS A 406 20.20 -0.50 -6.67
C LYS A 406 20.02 -1.97 -6.33
N LYS A 407 20.17 -2.35 -5.05
CA LYS A 407 19.96 -3.72 -4.59
C LYS A 407 18.52 -4.15 -4.80
N LEU A 408 17.56 -3.37 -4.32
CA LEU A 408 16.13 -3.66 -4.49
C LEU A 408 15.71 -3.73 -5.96
N PHE A 409 16.18 -2.79 -6.80
CA PHE A 409 15.85 -2.79 -8.22
C PHE A 409 16.41 -4.02 -8.97
N LYS A 410 17.61 -4.50 -8.59
CA LYS A 410 18.20 -5.70 -9.21
C LYS A 410 17.57 -7.00 -8.72
N GLU A 411 17.19 -7.05 -7.45
CA GLU A 411 16.54 -8.22 -6.84
C GLU A 411 15.07 -8.34 -7.29
N GLY A 412 14.41 -7.23 -7.61
CA GLY A 412 13.06 -7.16 -8.19
C GLY A 412 12.94 -7.59 -9.66
N GLY A 413 13.83 -8.47 -10.15
CA GLY A 413 13.77 -9.04 -11.50
C GLY A 413 12.44 -9.77 -11.79
N PRO A 414 12.18 -10.18 -13.05
CA PRO A 414 10.86 -10.65 -13.50
C PRO A 414 10.31 -11.73 -12.56
N ALA A 415 9.18 -11.41 -11.93
CA ALA A 415 8.54 -12.17 -10.87
C ALA A 415 8.12 -13.57 -11.35
N GLU A 416 8.98 -14.57 -11.13
CA GLU A 416 8.57 -15.98 -11.29
C GLU A 416 8.65 -16.81 -10.01
N ASN A 417 9.32 -16.39 -8.94
CA ASN A 417 9.44 -17.25 -7.75
C ASN A 417 9.56 -16.48 -6.43
N LEU A 418 8.44 -16.06 -5.83
CA LEU A 418 8.38 -15.87 -4.38
C LEU A 418 7.11 -16.49 -3.79
N PRO A 419 7.21 -17.27 -2.69
CA PRO A 419 6.06 -17.78 -1.96
C PRO A 419 5.26 -16.62 -1.36
N GLN A 420 3.94 -16.68 -1.50
CA GLN A 420 2.99 -15.77 -0.86
C GLN A 420 3.17 -15.82 0.67
N ALA A 421 3.95 -14.90 1.21
CA ALA A 421 4.02 -14.65 2.64
C ALA A 421 2.72 -13.97 3.07
N ALA A 422 2.13 -14.49 4.13
CA ALA A 422 0.80 -14.14 4.59
C ALA A 422 0.72 -12.70 5.15
N GLY A 423 -0.32 -11.96 4.73
CA GLY A 423 -1.11 -11.17 5.68
C GLY A 423 -0.77 -9.71 5.93
N LEU A 424 0.06 -9.04 5.12
CA LEU A 424 0.18 -7.58 5.18
C LEU A 424 0.19 -6.97 3.77
N VAL A 425 -0.86 -6.19 3.51
CA VAL A 425 -1.11 -5.39 2.30
C VAL A 425 -1.41 -6.25 1.05
N GLY A 426 -2.53 -5.95 0.37
CA GLY A 426 -3.09 -6.73 -0.75
C GLY A 426 -2.07 -7.09 -1.84
N SER A 427 -2.38 -8.08 -2.68
CA SER A 427 -1.46 -8.73 -3.65
C SER A 427 -0.61 -7.83 -4.57
N ASP A 428 -0.92 -6.53 -4.67
CA ASP A 428 -0.13 -5.53 -5.39
C ASP A 428 1.01 -4.91 -4.54
N SER A 429 1.04 -5.19 -3.24
CA SER A 429 1.96 -4.61 -2.26
C SER A 429 3.38 -5.13 -2.36
N SER A 430 3.56 -6.42 -2.71
CA SER A 430 4.88 -7.03 -2.82
C SER A 430 5.74 -6.38 -3.94
N ILE A 431 5.07 -5.86 -4.97
CA ILE A 431 5.70 -5.13 -6.08
C ILE A 431 6.04 -3.69 -5.64
N LEU A 432 5.15 -3.05 -4.86
CA LEU A 432 5.38 -1.69 -4.34
C LEU A 432 6.47 -1.63 -3.26
N THR A 433 6.66 -2.67 -2.46
CA THR A 433 7.72 -2.74 -1.43
C THR A 433 9.14 -2.85 -1.99
N GLN A 434 9.30 -3.01 -3.30
CA GLN A 434 10.60 -3.16 -3.95
C GLN A 434 11.04 -1.92 -4.75
N ASP A 435 10.13 -0.99 -5.06
CA ASP A 435 10.44 0.21 -5.84
C ASP A 435 10.75 1.43 -4.96
N ALA A 436 11.80 1.31 -4.15
CA ALA A 436 12.26 2.40 -3.30
C ALA A 436 12.79 3.59 -4.11
N LEU A 437 13.32 3.33 -5.32
CA LEU A 437 13.92 4.35 -6.18
C LEU A 437 12.90 5.40 -6.61
N ARG A 438 11.65 5.00 -6.90
CA ARG A 438 10.56 5.92 -7.24
C ARG A 438 10.39 7.06 -6.23
N PHE A 439 10.50 6.77 -4.94
CA PHE A 439 10.27 7.75 -3.87
C PHE A 439 11.45 8.72 -3.70
N LEU A 440 12.64 8.36 -4.20
CA LEU A 440 13.83 9.22 -4.16
C LEU A 440 13.98 10.10 -5.40
N LEU A 441 13.28 9.82 -6.51
CA LEU A 441 13.44 10.56 -7.76
C LEU A 441 13.26 12.07 -7.62
N PRO A 442 12.22 12.61 -6.92
CA PRO A 442 12.06 14.05 -6.80
C PRO A 442 13.25 14.69 -6.04
N GLY A 443 13.67 14.07 -4.93
CA GLY A 443 14.87 14.50 -4.20
C GLY A 443 16.13 14.45 -5.06
N PHE A 444 16.35 13.38 -5.82
CA PHE A 444 17.49 13.27 -6.74
C PHE A 444 17.43 14.32 -7.86
N CYS A 445 16.24 14.72 -8.30
CA CYS A 445 16.07 15.83 -9.24
C CYS A 445 16.63 17.13 -8.66
N HIS A 446 16.29 17.48 -7.43
CA HIS A 446 16.86 18.65 -6.76
C HIS A 446 18.37 18.52 -6.54
N LEU A 447 18.82 17.38 -6.03
CA LEU A 447 20.22 17.16 -5.69
C LEU A 447 21.14 17.16 -6.92
N THR A 448 20.69 16.69 -8.08
CA THR A 448 21.50 16.74 -9.30
C THR A 448 21.72 18.16 -9.84
N ALA A 449 20.90 19.14 -9.44
CA ALA A 449 21.14 20.54 -9.77
C ALA A 449 22.27 21.17 -8.93
N GLU A 450 22.61 20.61 -7.76
CA GLU A 450 23.64 21.13 -6.86
C GLU A 450 24.99 20.41 -7.02
N ASP A 451 26.11 21.14 -6.89
CA ASP A 451 27.45 20.61 -7.20
C ASP A 451 27.86 19.41 -6.35
N ARG A 452 27.92 19.57 -5.02
CA ARG A 452 28.39 18.54 -4.09
C ARG A 452 27.55 17.24 -4.15
N PRO A 453 26.22 17.26 -3.98
CA PRO A 453 25.43 16.03 -4.02
C PRO A 453 25.40 15.38 -5.41
N ARG A 454 25.46 16.16 -6.50
CA ARG A 454 25.61 15.61 -7.86
C ARG A 454 26.90 14.79 -7.99
N ASP A 455 28.03 15.33 -7.53
CA ASP A 455 29.32 14.63 -7.62
C ASP A 455 29.28 13.29 -6.86
N ILE A 456 28.64 13.27 -5.69
CA ILE A 456 28.42 12.03 -4.92
C ILE A 456 27.56 11.05 -5.71
N LEU A 457 26.39 11.47 -6.21
CA LEU A 457 25.50 10.62 -7.03
C LEU A 457 26.22 10.01 -8.24
N ILE A 458 27.05 10.81 -8.93
CA ILE A 458 27.86 10.33 -10.05
C ILE A 458 28.88 9.28 -9.58
N SER A 459 29.61 9.57 -8.50
CA SER A 459 30.63 8.65 -7.96
C SER A 459 30.06 7.30 -7.50
N GLU A 460 28.83 7.29 -7.00
CA GLU A 460 28.11 6.10 -6.56
C GLU A 460 27.43 5.34 -7.70
N GLY A 461 27.51 5.85 -8.94
CA GLY A 461 26.96 5.22 -10.13
C GLY A 461 25.44 5.34 -10.25
N ALA A 462 24.83 6.37 -9.65
CA ALA A 462 23.40 6.66 -9.81
C ALA A 462 22.99 6.93 -11.27
N PRO A 463 23.78 7.63 -12.11
CA PRO A 463 23.38 7.89 -13.50
C PRO A 463 23.07 6.63 -14.32
N ALA A 464 23.92 5.61 -14.21
CA ALA A 464 23.71 4.33 -14.88
C ALA A 464 22.47 3.59 -14.34
N LEU A 465 22.30 3.56 -13.00
CA LEU A 465 21.11 3.00 -12.36
C LEU A 465 19.81 3.67 -12.86
N LEU A 466 19.80 5.01 -12.92
CA LEU A 466 18.65 5.78 -13.37
C LEU A 466 18.35 5.55 -14.86
N CYS A 467 19.38 5.35 -15.69
CA CYS A 467 19.18 4.95 -17.09
C CYS A 467 18.50 3.59 -17.19
N ASP A 468 19.00 2.57 -16.48
CA ASP A 468 18.38 1.24 -16.47
C ASP A 468 16.92 1.30 -15.99
N TYR A 469 16.68 2.11 -14.95
CA TYR A 469 15.35 2.33 -14.40
C TYR A 469 14.40 3.05 -15.38
N PHE A 470 14.90 4.05 -16.13
CA PHE A 470 14.13 4.70 -17.20
C PHE A 470 13.73 3.70 -18.29
N LEU A 471 14.67 2.85 -18.73
CA LEU A 471 14.40 1.83 -19.75
C LEU A 471 13.33 0.83 -19.27
N HIS A 472 13.42 0.40 -18.02
CA HIS A 472 12.42 -0.48 -17.41
C HIS A 472 11.00 0.15 -17.42
N HIS A 473 10.86 1.37 -16.91
CA HIS A 473 9.56 2.06 -16.90
C HIS A 473 9.04 2.38 -18.29
N TRP A 474 9.94 2.63 -19.25
CA TRP A 474 9.57 2.81 -20.65
C TRP A 474 9.00 1.52 -21.26
N GLU A 475 9.61 0.36 -20.96
CA GLU A 475 9.08 -0.94 -21.38
C GLU A 475 7.71 -1.24 -20.75
N VAL A 476 7.51 -0.91 -19.47
CA VAL A 476 6.22 -1.05 -18.78
C VAL A 476 5.14 -0.20 -19.45
N LEU A 477 5.42 1.09 -19.69
CA LEU A 477 4.49 2.02 -20.33
C LEU A 477 4.09 1.55 -21.74
N THR A 478 5.03 1.02 -22.50
CA THR A 478 4.78 0.56 -23.88
C THR A 478 4.06 -0.80 -23.94
N SER A 479 4.23 -1.65 -22.93
CA SER A 479 3.66 -3.01 -22.90
C SER A 479 2.25 -3.09 -22.30
N GLN A 480 1.89 -2.17 -21.40
CA GLN A 480 0.59 -2.14 -20.72
C GLN A 480 -0.12 -0.78 -20.93
N PRO A 481 -0.79 -0.58 -22.07
CA PRO A 481 -1.51 0.67 -22.34
C PRO A 481 -2.75 0.79 -21.43
N GLY A 482 -2.59 1.53 -20.34
CA GLY A 482 -3.61 1.91 -19.37
C GLY A 482 -3.12 3.10 -18.54
N SER A 483 -3.96 3.69 -17.68
CA SER A 483 -3.61 4.86 -16.86
C SER A 483 -2.56 4.51 -15.79
N LEU A 484 -1.30 4.42 -16.21
CA LEU A 484 -0.12 4.20 -15.38
C LEU A 484 0.46 5.55 -14.94
N THR A 485 -0.36 6.38 -14.30
CA THR A 485 0.02 7.73 -13.86
C THR A 485 1.34 7.74 -13.10
N SER A 486 1.58 6.74 -12.25
CA SER A 486 2.85 6.62 -11.52
C SER A 486 4.07 6.38 -12.41
N THR A 487 3.97 5.49 -13.39
CA THR A 487 5.07 5.15 -14.31
C THR A 487 5.43 6.38 -15.15
N GLU A 488 4.41 7.09 -15.65
CA GLU A 488 4.61 8.32 -16.40
C GLU A 488 5.28 9.40 -15.54
N MET A 489 4.81 9.62 -14.31
CA MET A 489 5.42 10.60 -13.41
C MET A 489 6.90 10.28 -13.13
N SER A 490 7.25 9.01 -12.91
CA SER A 490 8.64 8.59 -12.75
C SER A 490 9.49 8.92 -13.98
N LEU A 491 9.00 8.62 -15.19
CA LEU A 491 9.68 8.97 -16.45
C LEU A 491 9.85 10.48 -16.61
N GLN A 492 8.84 11.27 -16.24
CA GLN A 492 8.92 12.73 -16.28
C GLN A 492 10.00 13.26 -15.33
N THR A 493 10.04 12.79 -14.07
CA THR A 493 11.07 13.21 -13.10
C THR A 493 12.46 12.77 -13.52
N LEU A 494 12.62 11.56 -14.08
CA LEU A 494 13.89 11.08 -14.64
C LEU A 494 14.38 11.98 -15.76
N CYS A 495 13.49 12.46 -16.64
CA CYS A 495 13.88 13.43 -17.67
C CYS A 495 14.45 14.71 -17.04
N GLY A 496 13.87 15.20 -15.94
CA GLY A 496 14.40 16.33 -15.18
C GLY A 496 15.80 16.06 -14.61
N ILE A 497 16.01 14.90 -13.98
CA ILE A 497 17.33 14.48 -13.48
C ILE A 497 18.37 14.45 -14.61
N PHE A 498 18.04 13.81 -15.74
CA PHE A 498 18.96 13.74 -16.87
C PHE A 498 19.24 15.10 -17.51
N LEU A 499 18.25 16.02 -17.55
CA LEU A 499 18.47 17.39 -18.00
C LEU A 499 19.49 18.12 -17.12
N ASN A 500 19.41 17.96 -15.79
CA ASN A 500 20.42 18.52 -14.89
C ASN A 500 21.81 17.97 -15.22
N LEU A 501 21.95 16.65 -15.39
CA LEU A 501 23.24 16.03 -15.74
C LEU A 501 23.77 16.44 -17.12
N VAL A 502 22.88 16.59 -18.10
CA VAL A 502 23.22 17.06 -19.45
C VAL A 502 23.80 18.48 -19.42
N VAL A 503 23.24 19.35 -18.57
CA VAL A 503 23.71 20.72 -18.43
C VAL A 503 25.00 20.79 -17.59
N THR A 504 25.06 20.05 -16.50
CA THR A 504 26.09 20.22 -15.45
C THR A 504 27.28 19.26 -15.59
N ALA A 505 27.10 18.11 -16.24
CA ALA A 505 28.10 17.06 -16.39
C ALA A 505 28.16 16.51 -17.84
N PRO A 506 28.41 17.33 -18.87
CA PRO A 506 28.37 16.90 -20.27
C PRO A 506 29.42 15.85 -20.63
N ASP A 507 30.55 15.80 -19.92
CA ASP A 507 31.59 14.80 -20.14
C ASP A 507 31.12 13.39 -19.76
N LEU A 508 30.34 13.27 -18.66
CA LEU A 508 29.70 12.02 -18.24
C LEU A 508 28.83 11.46 -19.37
N ILE A 509 27.98 12.33 -19.95
CA ILE A 509 27.06 11.95 -21.03
C ILE A 509 27.82 11.43 -22.25
N ARG A 510 28.99 11.99 -22.59
CA ARG A 510 29.80 11.53 -23.74
C ARG A 510 30.48 10.19 -23.48
N GLN A 511 30.90 9.93 -22.25
CA GLN A 511 31.75 8.78 -21.91
C GLN A 511 30.95 7.54 -21.54
N GLU A 512 29.82 7.70 -20.85
CA GLU A 512 29.05 6.57 -20.36
C GLU A 512 28.14 5.95 -21.43
N LYS A 513 28.28 4.64 -21.62
CA LYS A 513 27.48 3.86 -22.57
C LYS A 513 25.97 3.88 -22.26
N ALA A 514 25.61 3.98 -20.98
CA ALA A 514 24.20 4.02 -20.55
C ALA A 514 23.42 5.17 -21.21
N PHE A 515 24.04 6.36 -21.36
CA PHE A 515 23.42 7.50 -22.04
C PHE A 515 23.27 7.30 -23.55
N SER A 516 24.08 6.45 -24.18
CA SER A 516 23.87 6.07 -25.58
C SER A 516 22.62 5.18 -25.73
N SER A 517 22.39 4.25 -24.81
CA SER A 517 21.18 3.42 -24.78
C SER A 517 19.93 4.26 -24.46
N LEU A 518 20.04 5.19 -23.51
CA LEU A 518 18.99 6.16 -23.21
C LEU A 518 18.65 6.98 -24.46
N MET A 519 19.67 7.50 -25.16
CA MET A 519 19.47 8.29 -26.37
C MET A 519 18.74 7.49 -27.45
N ASP A 520 19.15 6.25 -27.72
CA ASP A 520 18.47 5.37 -28.69
C ASP A 520 16.99 5.15 -28.33
N THR A 521 16.68 5.05 -27.04
CA THR A 521 15.30 4.94 -26.55
C THR A 521 14.53 6.23 -26.77
N LEU A 522 15.05 7.39 -26.35
CA LEU A 522 14.42 8.71 -26.54
C LEU A 522 14.08 8.98 -28.01
N LEU A 523 14.98 8.60 -28.94
CA LEU A 523 14.76 8.72 -30.37
C LEU A 523 13.52 7.95 -30.86
N LYS A 524 13.22 6.80 -30.24
CA LYS A 524 12.06 5.96 -30.55
C LYS A 524 10.82 6.39 -29.78
N SER A 525 11.00 6.97 -28.59
CA SER A 525 9.92 7.33 -27.66
C SER A 525 9.04 8.47 -28.17
N LEU A 526 9.63 9.56 -28.67
CA LEU A 526 8.83 10.73 -29.06
C LEU A 526 7.84 10.41 -30.21
N PRO A 527 8.25 9.74 -31.32
CA PRO A 527 7.31 9.32 -32.35
C PRO A 527 6.17 8.42 -31.86
N PHE A 528 6.42 7.61 -30.81
CA PHE A 528 5.42 6.74 -30.20
C PHE A 528 4.41 7.52 -29.34
N LEU A 529 4.85 8.56 -28.63
CA LEU A 529 4.00 9.36 -27.74
C LEU A 529 3.13 10.37 -28.46
N LEU A 530 3.60 10.99 -29.55
CA LEU A 530 2.85 12.07 -30.20
C LEU A 530 1.42 11.71 -30.67
N PRO A 531 1.14 10.49 -31.16
CA PRO A 531 -0.23 10.07 -31.44
C PRO A 531 -1.14 9.97 -30.19
N GLN A 532 -0.54 9.87 -29.00
CA GLN A 532 -1.22 9.64 -27.72
C GLN A 532 -1.37 10.97 -26.97
N LYS A 533 -2.55 11.58 -27.06
CA LYS A 533 -2.83 12.92 -26.50
C LYS A 533 -2.75 13.00 -24.98
N ASP A 534 -2.76 11.87 -24.29
CA ASP A 534 -2.76 11.82 -22.83
C ASP A 534 -1.35 11.97 -22.22
N HIS A 535 -0.28 11.92 -23.04
CA HIS A 535 1.13 11.94 -22.58
C HIS A 535 1.92 13.18 -23.01
N LEU A 536 1.24 14.33 -23.17
CA LEU A 536 1.88 15.54 -23.72
C LEU A 536 3.05 16.06 -22.87
N VAL A 537 2.95 15.98 -21.55
CA VAL A 537 4.00 16.44 -20.63
C VAL A 537 5.24 15.56 -20.79
N LEU A 538 5.07 14.24 -20.80
CA LEU A 538 6.17 13.32 -21.04
C LEU A 538 6.78 13.51 -22.43
N ALA A 539 5.96 13.73 -23.47
CA ALA A 539 6.45 14.02 -24.81
C ALA A 539 7.32 15.30 -24.84
N ALA A 540 6.91 16.35 -24.14
CA ALA A 540 7.69 17.58 -24.03
C ALA A 540 9.04 17.38 -23.32
N ASN A 541 9.03 16.60 -22.23
CA ASN A 541 10.23 16.26 -21.47
C ASN A 541 11.22 15.44 -22.31
N ILE A 542 10.74 14.41 -23.02
CA ILE A 542 11.55 13.57 -23.91
C ILE A 542 12.08 14.36 -25.10
N ALA A 543 11.28 15.23 -25.71
CA ALA A 543 11.73 16.10 -26.79
C ALA A 543 12.88 17.01 -26.32
N THR A 544 12.72 17.65 -25.16
CA THR A 544 13.72 18.58 -24.60
C THR A 544 15.01 17.84 -24.24
N LEU A 545 14.90 16.72 -23.51
CA LEU A 545 16.05 15.91 -23.13
C LEU A 545 16.78 15.36 -24.37
N GLY A 546 16.04 14.78 -25.32
CA GLY A 546 16.62 14.22 -26.53
C GLY A 546 17.35 15.27 -27.37
N LEU A 547 16.82 16.49 -27.51
CA LEU A 547 17.52 17.59 -28.19
C LEU A 547 18.80 17.99 -27.46
N MET A 548 18.75 18.11 -26.13
CA MET A 548 19.91 18.53 -25.34
C MET A 548 21.01 17.46 -25.34
N MET A 549 20.64 16.18 -25.22
CA MET A 549 21.56 15.05 -25.37
C MET A 549 22.12 14.95 -26.79
N ALA A 550 21.30 15.18 -27.83
CA ALA A 550 21.76 15.19 -29.21
C ALA A 550 22.87 16.21 -29.46
N ARG A 551 22.87 17.33 -28.71
CA ARG A 551 23.91 18.35 -28.81
C ARG A 551 25.26 17.84 -28.32
N ILE A 552 25.24 17.05 -27.25
CA ILE A 552 26.43 16.50 -26.62
C ILE A 552 26.94 15.27 -27.38
N LEU A 553 26.02 14.43 -27.84
CA LEU A 553 26.29 13.17 -28.52
C LEU A 553 26.37 13.30 -30.05
N SER A 554 26.54 14.51 -30.58
CA SER A 554 26.46 14.80 -32.03
C SER A 554 27.38 13.95 -32.91
N SER A 555 28.52 13.52 -32.37
CA SER A 555 29.49 12.65 -33.04
C SER A 555 29.24 11.14 -32.81
N SER A 556 28.30 10.76 -31.94
CA SER A 556 27.98 9.38 -31.59
C SER A 556 27.28 8.64 -32.73
N ALA A 557 27.60 7.35 -32.88
CA ALA A 557 27.00 6.47 -33.89
C ALA A 557 25.46 6.39 -33.78
N VAL A 558 24.89 6.58 -32.58
CA VAL A 558 23.44 6.56 -32.34
C VAL A 558 22.71 7.63 -33.17
N LEU A 559 23.35 8.79 -33.40
CA LEU A 559 22.81 9.90 -34.18
C LEU A 559 23.22 9.90 -35.65
N GLN A 560 24.25 9.13 -36.02
CA GLN A 560 24.75 9.10 -37.39
C GLN A 560 23.81 8.28 -38.29
N LYS A 561 22.94 8.98 -39.03
CA LYS A 561 22.15 8.46 -40.17
C LYS A 561 21.23 7.26 -39.83
N THR A 562 20.79 7.14 -38.58
CA THR A 562 19.81 6.10 -38.17
C THR A 562 18.37 6.52 -38.52
N GLY A 563 17.52 5.55 -38.87
CA GLY A 563 16.08 5.79 -39.12
C GLY A 563 15.36 6.45 -37.92
N PRO A 564 15.59 5.98 -36.67
CA PRO A 564 15.01 6.60 -35.47
C PRO A 564 15.41 8.07 -35.26
N ALA A 565 16.67 8.45 -35.51
CA ALA A 565 17.11 9.85 -35.39
C ALA A 565 16.31 10.78 -36.31
N LYS A 566 16.05 10.34 -37.56
CA LYS A 566 15.26 11.09 -38.53
C LYS A 566 13.82 11.30 -38.07
N GLU A 567 13.16 10.24 -37.62
CA GLU A 567 11.78 10.32 -37.15
C GLU A 567 11.66 11.14 -35.86
N PHE A 568 12.63 11.05 -34.95
CA PHE A 568 12.68 11.88 -33.76
C PHE A 568 12.72 13.37 -34.10
N PHE A 569 13.70 13.84 -34.89
CA PHE A 569 13.79 15.27 -35.20
C PHE A 569 12.55 15.79 -35.95
N ARG A 570 11.96 14.97 -36.83
CA ARG A 570 10.68 15.29 -37.48
C ARG A 570 9.55 15.43 -36.46
N ALA A 571 9.44 14.47 -35.54
CA ALA A 571 8.46 14.47 -34.46
C ALA A 571 8.64 15.72 -33.58
N THR A 572 9.87 16.06 -33.21
CA THR A 572 10.18 17.25 -32.41
C THR A 572 9.80 18.55 -33.12
N ILE A 573 10.14 18.71 -34.40
CA ILE A 573 9.78 19.91 -35.18
C ILE A 573 8.27 20.07 -35.24
N ARG A 574 7.54 18.99 -35.55
CA ARG A 574 6.07 19.00 -35.60
C ARG A 574 5.45 19.31 -34.23
N PHE A 575 5.98 18.74 -33.17
CA PHE A 575 5.48 18.95 -31.81
C PHE A 575 5.67 20.40 -31.37
N LEU A 576 6.89 20.93 -31.52
CA LEU A 576 7.21 22.31 -31.14
C LEU A 576 6.49 23.33 -32.01
N SER A 577 6.26 23.05 -33.29
CA SER A 577 5.56 23.97 -34.17
C SER A 577 4.07 24.10 -33.84
N GLN A 578 3.43 23.01 -33.41
CA GLN A 578 2.03 23.03 -32.97
C GLN A 578 1.83 23.89 -31.71
N ALA A 579 2.82 23.97 -30.82
CA ALA A 579 2.76 24.83 -29.63
C ALA A 579 2.66 26.34 -29.94
N HIS A 580 3.02 26.77 -31.15
CA HIS A 580 2.99 28.18 -31.56
C HIS A 580 1.65 28.62 -32.18
N THR A 581 0.65 27.74 -32.27
CA THR A 581 -0.64 28.05 -32.95
C THR A 581 -1.75 28.61 -32.04
N ALA A 582 -1.48 28.95 -30.78
CA ALA A 582 -2.49 29.47 -29.86
C ALA A 582 -2.19 30.91 -29.37
N GLN A 583 -2.54 31.90 -30.20
CA GLN A 583 -3.32 33.11 -29.83
C GLN A 583 -3.28 34.14 -30.98
N ALA A 584 -4.39 34.28 -31.70
CA ALA A 584 -4.70 35.52 -32.40
C ALA A 584 -5.54 36.38 -31.45
N ASP A 585 -4.95 37.43 -30.89
CA ASP A 585 -5.69 38.47 -30.17
C ASP A 585 -6.28 39.44 -31.22
N PRO A 586 -7.61 39.65 -31.25
CA PRO A 586 -8.24 40.55 -32.21
C PRO A 586 -8.04 42.01 -31.77
N GLY A 587 -6.82 42.55 -31.88
CA GLY A 587 -6.63 43.98 -31.56
C GLY A 587 -5.25 44.62 -31.55
N SER A 588 -4.12 43.91 -31.62
CA SER A 588 -2.82 44.59 -31.50
C SER A 588 -1.80 44.23 -32.59
N HIS A 589 -1.27 45.26 -33.25
CA HIS A 589 -0.09 45.18 -34.10
C HIS A 589 1.17 45.09 -33.23
N GLY A 590 1.56 43.87 -32.88
CA GLY A 590 2.83 43.61 -32.17
C GLY A 590 2.92 42.19 -31.64
N LEU A 591 3.19 41.21 -32.50
CA LEU A 591 3.51 39.83 -32.10
C LEU A 591 4.92 39.80 -31.49
N ALA A 592 5.02 39.87 -30.16
CA ALA A 592 6.21 39.40 -29.46
C ALA A 592 6.06 37.88 -29.23
N LEU A 593 6.51 37.09 -30.22
CA LEU A 593 6.63 35.64 -30.09
C LEU A 593 7.74 35.33 -29.08
N ALA A 594 7.37 34.88 -27.88
CA ALA A 594 8.32 34.35 -26.92
C ALA A 594 8.85 33.00 -27.45
N ILE A 595 10.14 32.97 -27.76
CA ILE A 595 10.85 31.81 -28.31
C ILE A 595 11.00 30.74 -27.22
N SER A 596 10.47 29.53 -27.45
CA SER A 596 10.74 28.38 -26.56
C SER A 596 12.26 28.07 -26.54
N PRO A 597 12.90 27.86 -25.37
CA PRO A 597 14.33 27.52 -25.28
C PRO A 597 14.72 26.29 -26.14
N ALA A 598 13.80 25.35 -26.36
CA ALA A 598 14.00 24.18 -27.20
C ALA A 598 14.24 24.52 -28.69
N TYR A 599 13.72 25.65 -29.16
CA TYR A 599 13.99 26.18 -30.50
C TYR A 599 15.46 26.61 -30.66
N GLY A 600 16.03 27.27 -29.65
CA GLY A 600 17.45 27.65 -29.67
C GLY A 600 18.38 26.43 -29.80
N VAL A 601 17.98 25.29 -29.22
CA VAL A 601 18.75 24.04 -29.31
C VAL A 601 18.76 23.48 -30.73
N LEU A 602 17.64 23.52 -31.47
CA LEU A 602 17.58 23.09 -32.88
C LEU A 602 18.51 23.93 -33.77
N VAL A 603 18.57 25.24 -33.54
CA VAL A 603 19.47 26.16 -34.26
C VAL A 603 20.92 25.81 -34.00
N GLU A 604 21.29 25.61 -32.73
CA GLU A 604 22.66 25.23 -32.36
C GLU A 604 23.03 23.83 -32.86
N LEU A 605 22.10 22.87 -32.88
CA LEU A 605 22.31 21.53 -33.45
C LEU A 605 22.58 21.58 -34.95
N ALA A 606 21.80 22.37 -35.68
CA ALA A 606 22.04 22.60 -37.11
C ALA A 606 23.40 23.28 -37.35
N ARG A 607 23.89 24.10 -36.42
CA ARG A 607 25.19 24.76 -36.54
C ARG A 607 26.36 23.87 -36.14
N ALA A 608 26.20 23.07 -35.08
CA ALA A 608 27.29 22.35 -34.43
C ALA A 608 27.49 20.91 -34.94
N SER A 609 26.56 20.36 -35.72
CA SER A 609 26.60 18.96 -36.18
C SER A 609 26.15 18.84 -37.63
N GLU A 610 27.08 18.62 -38.56
CA GLU A 610 26.74 18.33 -39.96
C GLU A 610 25.77 17.14 -40.13
N PRO A 611 25.92 16.01 -39.41
CA PRO A 611 24.96 14.92 -39.47
C PRO A 611 23.54 15.34 -39.01
N CYS A 612 23.42 16.07 -37.90
CA CYS A 612 22.11 16.54 -37.43
C CYS A 612 21.52 17.57 -38.40
N ARG A 613 22.35 18.50 -38.90
CA ARG A 613 21.97 19.48 -39.91
C ARG A 613 21.47 18.83 -41.19
N ALA A 614 22.19 17.83 -41.71
CA ALA A 614 21.80 17.07 -42.89
C ALA A 614 20.48 16.32 -42.69
N VAL A 615 20.25 15.78 -41.49
CA VAL A 615 18.97 15.14 -41.12
C VAL A 615 17.83 16.17 -41.12
N ILE A 616 18.03 17.33 -40.49
CA ILE A 616 17.03 18.41 -40.45
C ILE A 616 16.71 18.91 -41.87
N LEU A 617 17.73 19.14 -42.70
CA LEU A 617 17.59 19.55 -44.11
C LEU A 617 16.84 18.51 -44.95
N SER A 618 17.18 17.22 -44.80
CA SER A 618 16.59 16.13 -45.61
C SER A 618 15.09 15.91 -45.38
N HIS A 619 14.50 16.58 -44.40
CA HIS A 619 13.10 16.40 -44.00
C HIS A 619 12.34 17.71 -43.92
N HIS A 620 12.56 18.57 -44.90
CA HIS A 620 11.85 19.84 -45.03
C HIS A 620 12.10 20.78 -43.85
N GLY A 621 13.19 20.61 -43.09
CA GLY A 621 13.46 21.44 -41.91
C GLY A 621 13.55 22.93 -42.25
N GLU A 622 13.99 23.26 -43.46
CA GLU A 622 13.98 24.62 -44.00
C GLU A 622 12.55 25.12 -44.30
N GLU A 623 11.74 24.31 -44.99
CA GLU A 623 10.31 24.62 -45.25
C GLU A 623 9.48 24.70 -43.98
N TRP A 624 9.70 23.82 -43.00
CA TRP A 624 9.04 23.87 -41.70
C TRP A 624 9.52 25.07 -40.89
N ALA A 625 10.81 25.41 -40.95
CA ALA A 625 11.32 26.60 -40.31
C ALA A 625 10.67 27.86 -40.91
N ASN A 626 10.53 27.91 -42.23
CA ASN A 626 9.84 29.00 -42.92
C ASN A 626 8.35 29.06 -42.56
N LEU A 627 7.63 27.93 -42.65
CA LEU A 627 6.19 27.81 -42.39
C LEU A 627 5.80 28.27 -40.97
N TYR A 628 6.69 28.10 -40.00
CA TYR A 628 6.45 28.41 -38.59
C TYR A 628 7.23 29.62 -38.06
N GLY A 629 7.80 30.46 -38.94
CA GLY A 629 8.45 31.72 -38.54
C GLY A 629 9.75 31.55 -37.75
N MET A 630 10.45 30.43 -37.96
CA MET A 630 11.67 30.01 -37.28
C MET A 630 12.94 30.53 -37.99
N ALA A 631 13.07 31.85 -38.10
CA ALA A 631 14.06 32.52 -38.95
C ALA A 631 15.55 32.17 -38.65
N ALA A 632 15.91 31.94 -37.39
CA ALA A 632 17.29 31.60 -37.01
C ALA A 632 17.66 30.15 -37.38
N LEU A 633 16.68 29.23 -37.34
CA LEU A 633 16.85 27.85 -37.80
C LEU A 633 16.91 27.80 -39.32
N GLU A 634 15.99 28.50 -40.00
CA GLU A 634 16.00 28.66 -41.46
C GLU A 634 17.34 29.22 -41.94
N GLN A 635 17.87 30.27 -41.29
CA GLN A 635 19.17 30.85 -41.62
C GLN A 635 20.35 29.90 -41.36
N CYS A 636 20.28 29.02 -40.34
CA CYS A 636 21.34 28.02 -40.12
C CYS A 636 21.26 26.86 -41.12
N LEU A 637 20.05 26.46 -41.52
CA LEU A 637 19.85 25.39 -42.49
C LEU A 637 20.26 25.82 -43.90
N SER A 638 19.99 27.08 -44.28
CA SER A 638 20.31 27.65 -45.61
C SER A 638 21.79 28.02 -45.85
N LYS A 639 22.64 28.06 -44.81
CA LYS A 639 24.07 28.41 -44.92
C LYS A 639 24.92 27.27 -45.49
N GLN A 640 24.96 27.07 -46.81
CA GLN A 640 25.75 26.00 -47.47
C GLN A 640 27.13 25.76 -46.84
#